data_AF-A0A0F9BGL4-F1
#
_entry.id   AF-A0A0F9BGL4-F1
#
_cell.length_a   1.000
_cell.length_b   1.000
_cell.length_c   1.000
_cell.angle_alpha   90.00
_cell.angle_beta   90.00
_cell.angle_gamma   90.00
#
_symmetry.space_group_name_H-M   'P 1'
#
loop_
_entity.id
_entity.type
_entity.pdbx_description
1 polymer ?
#
loop_
_entity_poly.entity_id
_entity_poly.type
_entity_poly.pdbx_seq_one_letter_code
_entity_poly.pdbx_strand_id
1 'polypeptide(L)' 'MLTVTRLDADDARKMLAGATEKARDIGVPMCIAITDEGGNLIAFERMDG' A
#
# COMPACT_ATOMS: atom_id res chain seq x y z
N MET A 1 20.93 2.18 -20.65
CA MET A 1 19.77 1.51 -20.03
C MET A 1 19.82 1.84 -18.55
N LEU A 2 18.75 2.39 -17.98
CA LEU A 2 18.69 2.68 -16.54
C LEU A 2 18.22 1.43 -15.80
N THR A 3 18.90 1.07 -14.72
CA THR A 3 18.44 0.01 -13.80
C THR A 3 17.52 0.66 -12.78
N VAL A 4 16.30 0.14 -12.64
CA VAL A 4 15.30 0.62 -11.67
C VAL A 4 14.97 -0.52 -10.73
N THR A 5 15.12 -0.28 -9.43
CA THR A 5 14.63 -1.18 -8.38
C THR A 5 13.15 -0.89 -8.17
N ARG A 6 12.29 -1.86 -8.46
CA ARG A 6 10.83 -1.72 -8.35
C ARG A 6 10.32 -2.30 -7.04
N LEU A 7 9.25 -1.70 -6.55
CA LEU A 7 8.46 -2.29 -5.47
C LEU A 7 7.80 -3.57 -5.99
N ASP A 8 8.01 -4.68 -5.29
CA ASP A 8 7.33 -5.93 -5.60
C ASP A 8 6.00 -6.05 -4.83
N ALA A 9 5.24 -7.10 -5.17
CA ALA A 9 3.94 -7.33 -4.58
C ALA A 9 4.00 -7.73 -3.08
N ASP A 10 5.09 -8.35 -2.63
CA ASP A 10 5.25 -8.76 -1.23
C ASP A 10 5.52 -7.54 -0.34
N ASP A 11 6.38 -6.64 -0.79
CA ASP A 11 6.67 -5.40 -0.08
C ASP A 11 5.45 -4.47 -0.07
N ALA A 12 4.73 -4.34 -1.18
CA ALA A 12 3.48 -3.59 -1.21
C ALA A 12 2.43 -4.13 -0.21
N ARG A 13 2.34 -5.46 -0.05
CA ARG A 13 1.46 -6.09 0.95
C ARG A 13 1.88 -5.78 2.39
N LYS A 14 3.18 -5.77 2.69
CA LYS A 14 3.69 -5.39 4.02
C LYS A 14 3.35 -3.94 4.34
N MET A 15 3.53 -3.03 3.37
CA MET A 15 3.19 -1.62 3.53
C MET A 15 1.68 -1.43 3.76
N LEU A 16 0.85 -2.13 2.98
CA LEU A 16 -0.60 -2.11 3.15
C LEU A 16 -1.00 -2.57 4.55
N ALA A 17 -0.46 -3.70 5.02
CA ALA A 17 -0.75 -4.23 6.36
C ALA A 17 -0.39 -3.24 7.47
N GLY A 18 0.79 -2.61 7.41
CA GLY A 18 1.21 -1.61 8.40
C GLY A 18 0.34 -0.34 8.37
N ALA A 19 -0.07 0.12 7.18
CA ALA A 19 -0.98 1.25 7.05
C ALA A 19 -2.37 0.92 7.61
N THR A 20 -2.90 -0.28 7.32
CA THR A 20 -4.19 -0.76 7.84
C THR A 20 -4.15 -0.91 9.37
N GLU A 21 -3.05 -1.43 9.94
CA GLU A 21 -2.85 -1.50 11.40
C GLU A 21 -2.88 -0.10 12.01
N LYS A 22 -2.14 0.85 11.44
CA LYS A 22 -2.13 2.22 11.95
C LYS A 22 -3.49 2.91 11.85
N ALA A 23 -4.24 2.66 10.77
CA ALA A 23 -5.59 3.17 10.59
C ALA A 23 -6.56 2.63 11.67
N ARG A 24 -6.42 1.35 12.04
CA ARG A 24 -7.16 0.75 13.16
C ARG A 24 -6.77 1.39 14.49
N ASP A 25 -5.49 1.62 14.74
CA ASP A 25 -4.99 2.23 15.98
C ASP A 25 -5.54 3.64 16.21
N ILE A 26 -5.66 4.44 15.15
CA ILE A 26 -6.21 5.81 15.24
C ILE A 26 -7.74 5.86 15.14
N GLY A 27 -8.39 4.72 14.88
CA GLY A 27 -9.85 4.62 14.77
C GLY A 27 -10.44 5.31 13.54
N VAL A 28 -9.68 5.44 12.44
CA VAL A 28 -10.13 6.09 11.21
C VAL A 28 -10.04 5.11 10.04
N PRO A 29 -11.17 4.64 9.48
CA PRO A 29 -11.17 3.82 8.27
C PRO A 29 -10.57 4.58 7.09
N MET A 30 -9.68 3.93 6.32
CA MET A 30 -9.01 4.54 5.16
C MET A 30 -9.18 3.71 3.89
N CYS A 31 -9.09 4.41 2.76
CA CYS A 31 -8.73 3.82 1.47
C CYS A 31 -7.22 3.93 1.30
N ILE A 32 -6.53 2.79 1.19
CA ILE A 32 -5.06 2.75 1.10
C ILE A 32 -4.68 2.15 -0.25
N ALA A 33 -3.96 2.93 -1.06
CA ALA A 33 -3.46 2.52 -2.37
C ALA A 33 -1.94 2.58 -2.41
N ILE A 34 -1.31 1.49 -2.85
CA ILE A 34 0.14 1.39 -3.05
C ILE A 34 0.40 1.30 -4.56
N THR A 35 1.18 2.24 -5.10
CA THR A 35 1.54 2.31 -6.52
C THR A 35 3.05 2.20 -6.72
N ASP A 36 3.48 1.69 -7.88
CA ASP A 36 4.88 1.71 -8.29
C ASP A 36 5.32 3.11 -8.79
N GLU A 37 6.57 3.24 -9.24
CA GLU A 37 7.12 4.49 -9.76
C GLU A 37 6.44 4.98 -11.05
N GLY A 38 5.75 4.09 -11.77
CA GLY A 38 4.93 4.40 -12.93
C GLY A 38 3.48 4.76 -12.59
N GLY A 39 3.11 4.75 -11.31
CA GLY A 39 1.74 4.95 -10.86
C GLY A 39 0.83 3.74 -11.07
N ASN A 40 1.39 2.56 -11.40
CA ASN A 40 0.60 1.33 -11.52
C ASN A 40 0.18 0.86 -10.13
N LEU A 41 -1.09 0.53 -9.98
CA LEU A 41 -1.62 0.01 -8.72
C LEU A 41 -1.09 -1.40 -8.44
N ILE A 42 -0.44 -1.58 -7.30
CA ILE A 42 0.08 -2.89 -6.86
C ILE A 42 -0.85 -3.52 -5.80
N ALA A 43 -1.27 -2.74 -4.81
CA ALA A 43 -2.13 -3.20 -3.73
C ALA A 43 -3.10 -2.10 -3.30
N PHE A 44 -4.32 -2.51 -2.93
CA PHE A 44 -5.37 -1.60 -2.51
C PHE A 44 -6.27 -2.26 -1.46
N GLU A 45 -6.62 -1.52 -0.42
CA GLU A 45 -7.63 -1.90 0.55
C GLU A 45 -8.52 -0.69 0.86
N ARG A 46 -9.83 -0.93 0.87
CA ARG A 46 -10.81 0.00 1.45
C ARG A 46 -11.29 -0.63 2.74
N MET A 47 -10.98 -0.01 3.86
CA MET A 47 -11.47 -0.47 5.15
C MET A 47 -12.98 -0.22 5.28
N ASP A 48 -13.66 -1.12 5.95
CA ASP A 48 -15.07 -0.94 6.33
C ASP A 48 -15.15 -0.18 7.67
N GLY A 49 -16.15 0.70 7.79
CA GLY A 49 -16.42 1.51 8.98
C GLY A 49 -17.50 2.55 8.73
#